data_AF-A0A1J3CY90-F1
#
_entry.id   AF-A0A1J3CY90-F1
#
_cell.length_a   1.000
_cell.length_b   1.000
_cell.length_c   1.000
_cell.angle_alpha   90.00
_cell.angle_beta   90.00
_cell.angle_gamma   90.00
#
_symmetry.space_group_name_H-M   'P 1'
#
loop_
_entity.id
_entity.type
_entity.pdbx_description
1 polymer ?
#
loop_
_entity_poly.entity_id
_entity_poly.type
_entity_poly.pdbx_seq_one_letter_code
_entity_poly.pdbx_strand_id
1 'polypeptide(L)'
;PAIFTRVSTYAIFVITQAFAGHLGELELAAISIVNNVIVGFNYGLFIGMATALETLCGQAFGAEKYNMLGVYLQRSWIVLFLCSILLLPMYFFATPILKFFGQPDDIAELSGTIALWAIPTHFSFAFFFPINRFLQCQLKNMVIAISSGVALVVHIFVC
;
A
#
# COMPACT_ATOMS: atom_id res chain seq x y z
N PRO A 1 3.18 4.16 19.69
CA PRO A 1 2.28 3.47 18.74
C PRO A 1 2.53 3.81 17.27
N ALA A 2 2.48 5.09 16.88
CA ALA A 2 2.62 5.50 15.47
C ALA A 2 3.99 5.14 14.84
N ILE A 3 5.10 5.39 15.57
CA ILE A 3 6.45 5.00 15.11
C ILE A 3 6.52 3.48 14.91
N PHE A 4 6.04 2.70 15.88
CA PHE A 4 5.99 1.25 15.78
C PHE A 4 5.21 0.79 14.55
N THR A 5 4.01 1.32 14.31
CA THR A 5 3.24 1.02 13.10
C THR A 5 4.04 1.26 11.83
N ARG A 6 4.68 2.44 11.71
CA ARG A 6 5.48 2.79 10.53
C ARG A 6 6.63 1.81 10.33
N VAL A 7 7.39 1.54 11.38
CA VAL A 7 8.50 0.57 11.36
C VAL A 7 7.99 -0.82 10.96
N SER A 8 6.91 -1.31 11.57
CA SER A 8 6.36 -2.64 11.26
C SER A 8 5.88 -2.74 9.81
N THR A 9 5.13 -1.75 9.32
CA THR A 9 4.65 -1.76 7.93
C THR A 9 5.78 -1.62 6.92
N TYR A 10 6.83 -0.86 7.22
CA TYR A 10 7.99 -0.72 6.34
C TYR A 10 8.86 -1.98 6.34
N ALA A 11 8.99 -2.64 7.50
CA ALA A 11 9.73 -3.89 7.63
C ALA A 11 9.19 -5.01 6.73
N ILE A 12 7.88 -5.05 6.45
CA ILE A 12 7.28 -5.99 5.49
C ILE A 12 7.93 -5.86 4.10
N PHE A 13 8.13 -4.64 3.61
CA PHE A 13 8.79 -4.40 2.33
C PHE A 13 10.27 -4.81 2.35
N VAL A 14 10.98 -4.49 3.44
CA VAL A 14 12.39 -4.84 3.62
C VAL A 14 12.58 -6.35 3.65
N ILE A 15 11.73 -7.07 4.39
CA ILE A 15 11.77 -8.54 4.49
C ILE A 15 11.50 -9.17 3.13
N THR A 16 10.47 -8.70 2.41
CA THR A 16 10.17 -9.21 1.06
C THR A 16 11.38 -9.06 0.12
N GLN A 17 12.08 -7.91 0.17
CA GLN A 17 13.30 -7.73 -0.62
C GLN A 17 14.46 -8.60 -0.15
N ALA A 18 14.64 -8.79 1.16
CA ALA A 18 15.69 -9.66 1.68
C ALA A 18 15.51 -11.12 1.23
N PHE A 19 14.28 -11.64 1.27
CA PHE A 19 13.96 -12.97 0.76
C PHE A 19 14.16 -13.08 -0.75
N ALA A 20 13.74 -12.06 -1.52
CA ALA A 20 14.02 -11.99 -2.95
C ALA A 20 15.53 -12.04 -3.26
N GLY A 21 16.34 -11.36 -2.46
CA GLY A 21 17.81 -11.36 -2.57
C GLY A 21 18.44 -12.74 -2.39
N HIS A 22 17.80 -13.66 -1.66
CA HIS A 22 18.26 -15.04 -1.55
C HIS A 22 17.91 -15.91 -2.77
N LEU A 23 16.96 -15.48 -3.61
CA LEU A 23 16.59 -16.19 -4.84
C LEU A 23 17.54 -15.87 -5.99
N GLY A 24 18.00 -14.62 -6.06
CA GLY A 24 18.95 -14.16 -7.08
C GLY A 24 18.91 -12.65 -7.29
N GLU A 25 19.89 -12.15 -8.03
CA GLU A 25 19.98 -10.71 -8.36
C GLU A 25 18.83 -10.25 -9.26
N LEU A 26 18.36 -11.12 -10.17
CA LEU A 26 17.27 -10.85 -11.08
C LEU A 26 15.93 -10.69 -10.33
N GLU A 27 15.62 -11.61 -9.42
CA GLU A 27 14.41 -11.60 -8.60
C GLU A 27 14.40 -10.39 -7.67
N LEU A 28 15.54 -10.09 -7.04
CA LEU A 28 15.70 -8.89 -6.22
C LEU A 28 15.46 -7.62 -7.02
N ALA A 29 16.07 -7.49 -8.20
CA ALA A 29 15.91 -6.32 -9.06
C ALA A 29 14.43 -6.15 -9.48
N ALA A 30 13.79 -7.23 -9.93
CA ALA A 30 12.40 -7.20 -10.35
C ALA A 30 11.44 -6.84 -9.21
N ILE A 31 11.57 -7.48 -8.04
CA ILE A 31 10.76 -7.18 -6.85
C ILE A 31 10.99 -5.75 -6.37
N SER A 32 12.24 -5.27 -6.40
CA SER A 32 12.57 -3.90 -6.02
C SER A 32 11.91 -2.88 -6.95
N ILE A 33 11.95 -3.09 -8.28
CA ILE A 33 11.28 -2.21 -9.25
C ILE A 33 9.77 -2.22 -9.02
N VAL A 34 9.14 -3.38 -8.88
CA VAL A 34 7.70 -3.46 -8.66
C VAL A 34 7.31 -2.74 -7.37
N ASN A 35 8.01 -3.00 -6.26
CA ASN A 35 7.68 -2.41 -4.97
C ASN A 35 7.93 -0.90 -4.91
N ASN A 36 9.08 -0.43 -5.40
CA ASN A 36 9.46 0.98 -5.27
C ASN A 36 8.87 1.87 -6.36
N VAL A 37 8.72 1.37 -7.59
CA VAL A 37 8.23 2.15 -8.73
C VAL A 37 6.73 2.00 -8.87
N ILE A 38 6.25 0.79 -9.17
CA ILE A 38 4.83 0.57 -9.52
C ILE A 38 3.95 0.69 -8.27
N VAL A 39 4.22 -0.13 -7.26
CA VAL A 39 3.46 -0.12 -6.00
C VAL A 39 3.73 1.16 -5.22
N GLY A 40 4.99 1.63 -5.18
CA GLY A 40 5.39 2.86 -4.49
C GLY A 40 4.67 4.10 -5.01
N PHE A 41 4.53 4.25 -6.33
CA PHE A 41 3.77 5.34 -6.93
C PHE A 41 2.29 5.31 -6.51
N ASN A 42 1.64 4.14 -6.63
CA ASN A 42 0.25 3.96 -6.22
C ASN A 42 0.04 4.19 -4.71
N TYR A 43 0.97 3.70 -3.89
CA TYR A 43 0.99 3.90 -2.44
C TYR A 43 1.02 5.40 -2.10
N GLY A 44 1.90 6.17 -2.75
CA GLY A 44 2.02 7.62 -2.58
C GLY A 44 0.74 8.37 -2.94
N LEU A 45 0.09 7.97 -4.04
CA LEU A 45 -1.16 8.56 -4.49
C LEU A 45 -2.29 8.29 -3.47
N PHE A 46 -2.43 7.05 -3.00
CA PHE A 46 -3.49 6.69 -2.06
C PHE A 46 -3.28 7.25 -0.67
N ILE A 47 -2.03 7.28 -0.16
CA ILE A 47 -1.77 7.91 1.13
C ILE A 47 -2.09 9.41 1.07
N GLY A 48 -1.79 10.08 -0.06
CA GLY A 48 -2.14 11.48 -0.28
C GLY A 48 -3.66 11.73 -0.35
N MET A 49 -4.43 10.84 -0.95
CA MET A 49 -5.90 10.94 -0.91
C MET A 49 -6.46 10.65 0.48
N ALA A 50 -5.88 9.69 1.20
CA ALA A 50 -6.33 9.34 2.55
C ALA A 50 -6.01 10.42 3.60
N THR A 51 -5.02 11.30 3.40
CA THR A 51 -4.78 12.42 4.34
C THR A 51 -5.92 13.43 4.32
N ALA A 52 -6.60 13.62 3.18
CA ALA A 52 -7.81 14.45 3.12
C ALA A 52 -8.92 13.89 4.03
N LEU A 53 -9.06 12.56 4.09
CA LEU A 53 -9.96 11.89 5.03
C LEU A 53 -9.56 12.14 6.49
N GLU A 54 -8.26 12.11 6.80
CA GLU A 54 -7.76 12.40 8.16
C GLU A 54 -8.19 13.80 8.63
N THR A 55 -8.11 14.81 7.77
CA THR A 55 -8.60 16.18 8.09
C THR A 55 -10.11 16.21 8.31
N LEU A 56 -10.90 15.64 7.39
CA LEU A 56 -12.37 15.63 7.49
C LEU A 56 -12.86 14.86 8.73
N CYS A 57 -12.29 13.70 8.99
CA CYS A 57 -12.62 12.88 10.15
C CYS A 57 -12.14 13.54 11.45
N GLY A 58 -10.96 14.19 11.46
CA GLY A 58 -10.47 14.94 12.62
C GLY A 58 -11.38 16.12 12.98
N GLN A 59 -11.83 16.88 11.99
CA GLN A 59 -12.80 17.97 12.20
C GLN A 59 -14.14 17.45 12.71
N ALA A 60 -14.68 16.39 12.10
CA ALA A 60 -15.95 15.79 12.54
C ALA A 60 -15.85 15.17 13.93
N PHE A 61 -14.72 14.55 14.27
CA PHE A 61 -14.48 13.96 15.60
C PHE A 61 -14.39 15.06 16.67
N GLY A 62 -13.66 16.14 16.41
CA GLY A 62 -13.58 17.29 17.33
C GLY A 62 -14.91 18.05 17.48
N ALA A 63 -15.79 17.98 16.48
CA ALA A 63 -17.15 18.52 16.54
C ALA A 63 -18.19 17.51 17.05
N GLU A 64 -17.75 16.37 17.61
CA GLU A 64 -18.60 15.29 18.15
C GLU A 64 -19.59 14.66 17.15
N LYS A 65 -19.37 14.84 15.84
CA LYS A 65 -20.20 14.29 14.76
C LYS A 65 -19.78 12.87 14.40
N TYR A 66 -19.83 11.94 15.35
CA TYR A 66 -19.31 10.58 15.18
C TYR A 66 -19.92 9.81 14.00
N ASN A 67 -21.21 10.02 13.72
CA ASN A 67 -21.89 9.41 12.56
C ASN A 67 -21.25 9.80 11.23
N MET A 68 -20.68 11.01 11.13
CA MET A 68 -20.06 11.49 9.89
C MET A 68 -18.73 10.80 9.60
N LEU A 69 -18.01 10.29 10.60
CA LEU A 69 -16.76 9.58 10.39
C LEU A 69 -16.98 8.33 9.53
N GLY A 70 -18.05 7.58 9.80
CA GLY A 70 -18.43 6.39 9.02
C GLY A 70 -18.81 6.75 7.59
N VAL A 71 -19.56 7.85 7.40
CA VAL A 71 -19.92 8.36 6.07
C VAL A 71 -18.68 8.75 5.27
N TYR A 72 -17.73 9.44 5.89
CA TYR A 72 -16.47 9.82 5.22
C TYR A 72 -15.62 8.60 4.87
N LEU A 73 -15.54 7.60 5.76
CA LEU A 73 -14.85 6.35 5.50
C LEU A 73 -15.42 5.63 4.26
N GLN A 74 -16.74 5.46 4.20
CA GLN A 74 -17.41 4.79 3.07
C GLN A 74 -17.20 5.54 1.75
N ARG A 75 -17.33 6.88 1.77
CA ARG A 75 -17.07 7.72 0.58
C ARG A 75 -15.62 7.59 0.13
N SER A 76 -14.67 7.56 1.06
CA SER A 76 -13.26 7.36 0.76
C SER A 76 -13.02 5.99 0.11
N TRP A 77 -13.62 4.91 0.61
CA TRP A 77 -13.52 3.60 -0.03
C TRP A 77 -14.02 3.60 -1.48
N ILE A 78 -15.16 4.22 -1.75
CA ILE A 78 -15.69 4.31 -3.12
C ILE A 78 -14.69 5.05 -4.03
N VAL A 79 -14.20 6.21 -3.58
CA VAL A 79 -13.26 7.02 -4.38
C VAL A 79 -11.95 6.27 -4.61
N LEU A 80 -11.32 5.73 -3.56
CA LEU A 80 -10.03 5.04 -3.70
C LEU A 80 -10.16 3.74 -4.50
N PHE A 81 -11.29 3.03 -4.41
CA PHE A 81 -11.53 1.83 -5.22
C PHE A 81 -11.72 2.16 -6.70
N LEU A 82 -12.39 3.26 -7.02
CA LEU A 82 -12.46 3.74 -8.41
C LEU A 82 -11.07 4.16 -8.90
N CYS A 83 -10.29 4.87 -8.09
CA CYS A 83 -8.91 5.21 -8.42
C CYS A 83 -8.03 3.96 -8.61
N SER A 84 -8.21 2.89 -7.81
CA SER A 84 -7.44 1.66 -7.98
C SER A 84 -7.70 0.99 -9.32
N ILE A 85 -8.95 1.01 -9.80
CA ILE A 85 -9.30 0.54 -11.16
C ILE A 85 -8.62 1.40 -12.22
N LEU A 86 -8.66 2.72 -12.10
CA LEU A 86 -8.05 3.63 -13.08
C LEU A 86 -6.52 3.47 -13.18
N LEU A 87 -5.88 2.99 -12.12
CA LEU A 87 -4.43 2.79 -12.04
C LEU A 87 -3.98 1.38 -12.46
N LEU A 88 -4.91 0.45 -12.74
CA LEU A 88 -4.62 -0.88 -13.25
C LEU A 88 -3.74 -0.94 -14.50
N PRO A 89 -3.84 -0.01 -15.47
CA PRO A 89 -2.97 -0.02 -16.64
C PRO A 89 -1.47 -0.03 -16.29
N MET A 90 -1.05 0.59 -15.18
CA MET A 90 0.36 0.55 -14.75
C MET A 90 0.84 -0.85 -14.38
N TYR A 91 -0.07 -1.74 -13.97
CA TYR A 91 0.24 -3.14 -13.67
C TYR A 91 0.20 -4.00 -14.94
N PHE A 92 -0.82 -3.85 -15.77
CA PHE A 92 -0.96 -4.64 -17.00
C PHE A 92 0.11 -4.31 -18.06
N PHE A 93 0.56 -3.07 -18.11
CA PHE A 93 1.58 -2.62 -19.06
C PHE A 93 2.96 -2.44 -18.41
N ALA A 94 3.21 -3.06 -17.25
CA ALA A 94 4.47 -2.93 -16.53
C ALA A 94 5.68 -3.32 -17.40
N THR A 95 5.67 -4.47 -18.08
CA THR A 95 6.77 -4.89 -18.97
C THR A 95 7.07 -3.87 -20.08
N PRO A 96 6.12 -3.49 -20.96
CA PRO A 96 6.42 -2.54 -22.03
C PRO A 96 6.82 -1.16 -21.50
N ILE A 97 6.26 -0.71 -20.37
CA ILE A 97 6.69 0.53 -19.71
C ILE A 97 8.15 0.44 -19.28
N LEU A 98 8.55 -0.66 -18.63
CA LEU A 98 9.93 -0.83 -18.15
C LEU A 98 10.93 -0.97 -19.30
N LYS A 99 10.59 -1.73 -20.34
CA LYS A 99 11.41 -1.81 -21.57
C LYS A 99 11.55 -0.44 -22.23
N PHE A 100 10.49 0.37 -22.25
CA PHE A 100 10.55 1.74 -22.76
C PHE A 100 11.52 2.63 -21.97
N PHE A 101 11.60 2.45 -20.64
CA PHE A 101 12.59 3.14 -19.80
C PHE A 101 13.99 2.52 -19.85
N GLY A 102 14.24 1.53 -20.72
CA GLY A 102 15.55 0.94 -20.93
C GLY A 102 15.96 -0.11 -19.89
N GLN A 103 15.01 -0.71 -19.17
CA GLN A 103 15.32 -1.86 -18.33
C GLN A 103 15.70 -3.08 -19.19
N PRO A 104 16.66 -3.91 -18.75
CA PRO A 104 16.96 -5.19 -19.38
C PRO A 104 15.70 -6.06 -19.56
N ASP A 105 15.65 -6.82 -20.64
CA ASP A 105 14.46 -7.57 -21.05
C ASP A 105 14.01 -8.58 -19.99
N ASP A 106 14.94 -9.29 -19.38
CA ASP A 106 14.71 -10.27 -18.32
C ASP A 106 14.12 -9.62 -17.07
N ILE A 107 14.68 -8.49 -16.61
CA ILE A 107 14.17 -7.71 -15.48
C ILE A 107 12.76 -7.19 -15.79
N ALA A 108 12.53 -6.65 -16.98
CA ALA A 108 11.25 -6.06 -17.37
C ALA A 108 10.13 -7.11 -17.50
N GLU A 109 10.45 -8.30 -18.00
CA GLU A 109 9.49 -9.41 -18.13
C GLU A 109 9.13 -10.00 -16.76
N LEU A 110 10.13 -10.25 -15.91
CA LEU A 110 9.88 -10.73 -14.56
C LEU A 110 9.11 -9.69 -13.73
N SER A 111 9.50 -8.41 -13.81
CA SER A 111 8.79 -7.31 -13.13
C SER A 111 7.34 -7.21 -13.58
N GLY A 112 7.05 -7.42 -14.86
CA GLY A 112 5.67 -7.40 -15.34
C GLY A 112 4.82 -8.53 -14.77
N THR A 113 5.39 -9.73 -14.68
CA THR A 113 4.71 -10.88 -14.04
C THR A 113 4.42 -10.59 -12.57
N ILE A 114 5.42 -10.09 -11.83
CA ILE A 114 5.29 -9.76 -10.41
C ILE A 114 4.33 -8.58 -10.21
N ALA A 115 4.27 -7.62 -11.12
CA ALA A 115 3.31 -6.51 -11.07
C ALA A 115 1.87 -7.04 -11.10
N LEU A 116 1.55 -8.03 -11.95
CA LEU A 116 0.22 -8.64 -11.96
C LEU A 116 -0.13 -9.30 -10.63
N TRP A 117 0.85 -9.95 -9.97
CA TRP A 117 0.66 -10.53 -8.64
C TRP A 117 0.46 -9.48 -7.54
N ALA A 118 0.91 -8.24 -7.76
CA ALA A 118 0.73 -7.14 -6.82
C ALA A 118 -0.66 -6.46 -6.91
N ILE A 119 -1.50 -6.80 -7.89
CA ILE A 119 -2.84 -6.22 -8.07
C ILE A 119 -3.75 -6.41 -6.84
N PRO A 120 -3.84 -7.59 -6.20
CA PRO A 120 -4.64 -7.76 -4.98
C PRO A 120 -4.19 -6.80 -3.86
N THR A 121 -2.88 -6.67 -3.66
CA THR A 121 -2.30 -5.74 -2.68
C THR A 121 -2.66 -4.30 -3.01
N HIS A 122 -2.63 -3.91 -4.28
CA HIS A 122 -3.05 -2.57 -4.73
C HIS A 122 -4.49 -2.25 -4.37
N PHE A 123 -5.43 -3.17 -4.62
CA PHE A 123 -6.83 -2.99 -4.21
C PHE A 123 -7.00 -2.96 -2.69
N SER A 124 -6.19 -3.72 -1.94
CA SER A 124 -6.25 -3.70 -0.48
C SER A 124 -5.95 -2.31 0.10
N PHE A 125 -5.11 -1.52 -0.57
CA PHE A 125 -4.76 -0.18 -0.12
C PHE A 125 -5.96 0.78 -0.11
N ALA A 126 -6.93 0.59 -1.01
CA ALA A 126 -8.16 1.39 -1.05
C ALA A 126 -8.96 1.30 0.26
N PHE A 127 -8.83 0.18 0.99
CA PHE A 127 -9.47 -0.02 2.28
C PHE A 127 -8.53 0.26 3.44
N PHE A 128 -7.29 -0.21 3.34
CA PHE A 128 -6.29 -0.11 4.39
C PHE A 128 -6.04 1.33 4.81
N PHE A 129 -5.76 2.25 3.87
CA PHE A 129 -5.43 3.62 4.24
C PHE A 129 -6.59 4.37 4.91
N PRO A 130 -7.83 4.34 4.36
CA PRO A 130 -8.95 5.01 5.01
C PRO A 130 -9.26 4.47 6.41
N ILE A 131 -9.19 3.15 6.61
CA ILE A 131 -9.40 2.53 7.93
C ILE A 131 -8.35 3.03 8.94
N ASN A 132 -7.08 3.09 8.52
CA ASN A 132 -6.02 3.60 9.38
C ASN A 132 -6.29 5.04 9.80
N ARG A 133 -6.70 5.92 8.87
CA ARG A 133 -7.00 7.33 9.19
C ARG A 133 -8.25 7.47 10.06
N PHE A 134 -9.28 6.66 9.80
CA PHE A 134 -10.48 6.60 10.61
C PHE A 134 -10.18 6.20 12.07
N LEU A 135 -9.33 5.19 12.29
CA LEU A 135 -8.93 4.79 13.64
C LEU A 135 -8.00 5.82 14.29
N GLN A 136 -7.09 6.40 13.51
CA GLN A 136 -6.11 7.37 13.97
C GLN A 136 -6.78 8.66 14.49
N CYS A 137 -7.77 9.19 13.77
CA CYS A 137 -8.49 10.40 14.20
C CYS A 137 -9.31 10.19 15.48
N GLN A 138 -9.67 8.95 15.80
CA GLN A 138 -10.36 8.56 17.04
C GLN A 138 -9.38 8.20 18.17
N LEU A 139 -8.08 8.46 17.99
CA LEU A 139 -7.02 8.12 18.94
C LEU A 139 -6.87 6.61 19.21
N LYS A 140 -7.43 5.74 18.36
CA LYS A 140 -7.34 4.27 18.46
C LYS A 140 -6.03 3.71 17.88
N ASN A 141 -4.93 4.42 18.09
CA ASN A 141 -3.62 4.11 17.51
C ASN A 141 -3.03 2.77 18.01
N MET A 142 -3.46 2.28 19.17
CA MET A 142 -3.05 0.96 19.67
C MET A 142 -3.60 -0.18 18.82
N VAL A 143 -4.83 -0.06 18.31
CA VAL A 143 -5.43 -1.06 17.41
C VAL A 143 -4.60 -1.20 16.14
N ILE A 144 -4.22 -0.05 15.56
CA ILE A 144 -3.37 0.01 14.38
C ILE A 144 -2.02 -0.64 14.68
N ALA A 145 -1.36 -0.27 15.78
CA ALA A 145 -0.05 -0.81 16.16
C ALA A 145 -0.06 -2.34 16.34
N ILE A 146 -1.07 -2.88 17.04
CA ILE A 146 -1.22 -4.32 17.21
C ILE A 146 -1.45 -4.99 15.87
N SER A 147 -2.36 -4.47 15.04
CA SER A 147 -2.62 -5.05 13.71
C SER A 147 -1.38 -5.05 12.81
N SER A 148 -0.57 -4.00 12.83
CA SER A 148 0.69 -3.95 12.06
C SER A 148 1.74 -4.89 12.60
N GLY A 149 1.79 -5.10 13.93
CA GLY A 149 2.68 -6.07 14.55
C GLY A 149 2.29 -7.51 14.18
N VAL A 150 1.00 -7.84 14.25
CA VAL A 150 0.48 -9.15 13.82
C VAL A 150 0.75 -9.37 12.34
N ALA A 151 0.46 -8.39 11.48
CA ALA A 151 0.74 -8.48 10.04
C ALA A 151 2.23 -8.73 9.76
N LEU A 152 3.14 -8.04 10.46
CA LEU A 152 4.57 -8.27 10.33
C LEU A 152 4.98 -9.69 10.74
N VAL A 153 4.48 -10.18 11.89
CA VAL A 153 4.79 -11.53 12.37
C VAL A 153 4.30 -12.57 11.38
N VAL A 154 3.05 -12.45 10.91
CA VAL A 154 2.50 -13.35 9.88
C VAL A 154 3.34 -13.29 8.61
N HIS A 155 3.73 -12.10 8.16
CA HIS A 155 4.56 -11.92 6.96
C HIS A 155 5.92 -12.64 7.10
N ILE A 156 6.58 -12.55 8.25
CA ILE A 156 7.86 -13.23 8.51
C ILE A 156 7.75 -14.75 8.38
N PHE A 157 6.62 -15.35 8.75
CA PHE A 157 6.43 -16.81 8.71
C PHE A 157 5.91 -17.33 7.37
N VAL A 158 5.32 -16.46 6.53
CA VAL A 158 4.70 -16.85 5.26
C VAL A 158 5.61 -16.55 4.06
N CYS A 159 6.45 -15.50 4.14
CA CYS A 159 7.49 -15.22 3.15
C CYS A 159 8.64 -16.23 3.22
#